data_AF-A0A926Y9Y0-F1
#
_entry.id   AF-A0A926Y9Y0-F1
#
_cell.length_a   1.000
_cell.length_b   1.000
_cell.length_c   1.000
_cell.angle_alpha   90.00
_cell.angle_beta   90.00
_cell.angle_gamma   90.00
#
_symmetry.space_group_name_H-M   'P 1'
#
loop_
_entity.id
_entity.type
_entity.pdbx_description
1 polymer ?
#
loop_
_entity_poly.entity_id
_entity_poly.type
_entity_poly.pdbx_seq_one_letter_code
_entity_poly.pdbx_strand_id
1 'polypeptide(L)'
;MKLQRTTLILILLALGLGGFVYFYEIQGAAQREAAQAKQNKIFSFEEDQIQSLIVRSEETTLRFERADGKAADKSKLSRWQMKEPSDEPASDAVVSYLLDLLAKGKSDRTLSVPANQIQEYGLDKPLATVEVSLKNQQNYKLVLGKPNFNRSFYYAQTNPPAIAPQKLDVLLVPIDFENAVKRPLSEWKQVKEEVPDTSITSPSPTASPSPSPTPSGKATPGNSPPASPIPSPAKSDKVTPSKLDKASPTPSPAKSDKASPTPSPIKSDKAKPSKLDKASPTPSPAKSDKATPSKLDKASPTPSP
;
A
#
# COMPACT_ATOMS: atom_id res chain seq x y z
N MET A 1 -15.62 51.95 29.94
CA MET A 1 -15.42 52.74 28.71
C MET A 1 -16.56 52.46 27.75
N LYS A 2 -17.16 53.49 27.14
CA LYS A 2 -18.31 53.35 26.23
C LYS A 2 -17.76 53.03 24.84
N LEU A 3 -17.91 51.78 24.38
CA LEU A 3 -17.47 51.37 23.05
C LEU A 3 -18.21 52.19 21.99
N GLN A 4 -17.48 52.79 21.06
CA GLN A 4 -18.09 53.55 19.98
C GLN A 4 -18.80 52.59 19.02
N ARG A 5 -19.93 53.02 18.45
CA ARG A 5 -20.74 52.20 17.53
C ARG A 5 -19.91 51.65 16.37
N THR A 6 -18.96 52.45 15.88
CA THR A 6 -18.00 52.07 14.84
C THR A 6 -17.11 50.90 15.26
N THR A 7 -16.65 50.87 16.51
CA THR A 7 -15.86 49.75 17.06
C THR A 7 -16.71 48.47 17.14
N LEU A 8 -17.99 48.60 17.51
CA LEU A 8 -18.90 47.46 17.61
C LEU A 8 -19.21 46.86 16.22
N ILE A 9 -19.37 47.71 15.20
CA ILE A 9 -19.53 47.28 13.80
C ILE A 9 -18.26 46.57 13.30
N LEU A 10 -17.07 47.10 13.59
CA LEU A 10 -15.81 46.46 13.21
C LEU A 10 -15.62 45.10 13.88
N ILE A 11 -16.00 44.95 15.15
CA ILE A 11 -15.94 43.66 15.86
C ILE A 11 -16.90 42.64 15.22
N LEU A 12 -18.14 43.03 14.92
CA LEU A 12 -19.09 42.14 14.24
C LEU A 12 -18.61 41.74 12.85
N LEU A 13 -18.04 42.67 12.09
CA LEU A 13 -17.46 42.39 10.78
C LEU A 13 -16.26 41.44 10.90
N ALA A 14 -15.37 41.66 11.86
CA ALA A 14 -14.23 40.80 12.14
C ALA A 14 -14.66 39.39 12.55
N LEU A 15 -15.70 39.26 13.38
CA LEU A 15 -16.27 37.96 13.75
C LEU A 15 -16.96 37.27 12.57
N GLY A 16 -17.66 38.02 11.71
CA GLY A 16 -18.27 37.48 10.50
C GLY A 16 -17.23 36.97 9.50
N LEU A 17 -16.18 37.74 9.24
CA LEU A 17 -15.05 37.33 8.40
C LEU A 17 -14.27 36.16 9.03
N GLY A 18 -14.01 36.21 10.34
CA GLY A 18 -13.33 35.14 11.07
C GLY A 18 -14.12 33.83 11.05
N GLY A 19 -15.44 33.89 11.26
CA GLY A 19 -16.34 32.74 11.15
C GLY A 19 -16.41 32.18 9.73
N PHE A 20 -16.46 33.06 8.71
CA PHE A 20 -16.44 32.65 7.31
C PHE A 20 -15.14 31.92 6.94
N VAL A 21 -13.97 32.48 7.29
CA VAL A 21 -12.66 31.85 7.06
C VAL A 21 -12.56 30.52 7.81
N TYR A 22 -12.95 30.47 9.09
CA TYR A 22 -12.96 29.23 9.87
C TYR A 22 -13.78 28.11 9.19
N PHE A 23 -14.99 28.43 8.71
CA PHE A 23 -15.85 27.44 8.08
C PHE A 23 -15.32 27.00 6.71
N TYR A 24 -14.80 27.92 5.90
CA TYR A 24 -14.36 27.63 4.53
C TYR A 24 -12.96 27.02 4.45
N GLU A 25 -12.03 27.49 5.28
CA GLU A 25 -10.65 26.99 5.32
C GLU A 25 -10.54 25.75 6.21
N ILE A 26 -10.96 25.80 7.49
CA ILE A 26 -10.67 24.69 8.42
C ILE A 26 -11.66 23.54 8.22
N GLN A 27 -12.96 23.81 8.27
CA GLN A 27 -13.97 22.75 8.12
C GLN A 27 -14.05 22.23 6.67
N GLY A 28 -13.96 23.16 5.71
CA GLY A 28 -13.96 22.85 4.28
C GLY A 28 -12.71 22.08 3.82
N ALA A 29 -11.52 22.35 4.38
CA ALA A 29 -10.32 21.55 4.10
C ALA A 29 -10.44 20.14 4.70
N ALA A 30 -10.85 20.02 5.96
CA ALA A 30 -11.02 18.72 6.61
C ALA A 30 -11.98 17.79 5.84
N GLN A 31 -13.09 18.34 5.34
CA GLN A 31 -14.05 17.57 4.54
C GLN A 31 -13.48 17.19 3.16
N ARG A 32 -12.73 18.08 2.51
CA ARG A 32 -12.07 17.80 1.23
C ARG A 32 -10.97 16.76 1.38
N GLU A 33 -10.17 16.84 2.42
CA GLU A 33 -9.15 15.84 2.76
C GLU A 33 -9.79 14.48 3.07
N ALA A 34 -10.87 14.45 3.85
CA ALA A 34 -11.61 13.22 4.11
C ALA A 34 -12.23 12.63 2.84
N ALA A 35 -12.73 13.47 1.93
CA ALA A 35 -13.27 13.04 0.64
C ALA A 35 -12.15 12.49 -0.28
N GLN A 36 -11.02 13.17 -0.38
CA GLN A 36 -9.86 12.73 -1.17
C GLN A 36 -9.25 11.44 -0.58
N ALA A 37 -9.15 11.34 0.75
CA ALA A 37 -8.66 10.14 1.41
C ALA A 37 -9.55 8.91 1.13
N LYS A 38 -10.87 9.11 0.99
CA LYS A 38 -11.80 8.05 0.56
C LYS A 38 -11.71 7.78 -0.93
N GLN A 39 -11.54 8.80 -1.75
CA GLN A 39 -11.50 8.68 -3.22
C GLN A 39 -10.24 7.97 -3.71
N ASN A 40 -9.12 8.10 -3.00
CA ASN A 40 -7.85 7.49 -3.37
C ASN A 40 -7.65 6.08 -2.76
N LYS A 41 -8.61 5.55 -1.99
CA LYS A 41 -8.48 4.24 -1.35
C LYS A 41 -8.47 3.14 -2.41
N ILE A 42 -7.57 2.16 -2.30
CA ILE A 42 -7.49 1.03 -3.26
C ILE A 42 -8.71 0.12 -3.11
N PHE A 43 -9.05 -0.25 -1.86
CA PHE A 43 -10.24 -1.04 -1.54
C PHE A 43 -10.99 -0.47 -0.35
N SER A 44 -12.32 -0.62 -0.34
CA SER A 44 -13.19 -0.06 0.70
C SER A 44 -13.49 -0.98 1.88
N PHE A 45 -12.98 -2.22 1.88
CA PHE A 45 -13.17 -3.16 2.99
C PHE A 45 -12.21 -2.89 4.16
N GLU A 46 -12.50 -3.51 5.29
CA GLU A 46 -11.66 -3.54 6.49
C GLU A 46 -10.94 -4.90 6.61
N GLU A 47 -9.75 -4.92 7.22
CA GLU A 47 -8.92 -6.15 7.37
C GLU A 47 -9.68 -7.26 8.09
N ASP A 48 -10.47 -6.91 9.11
CA ASP A 48 -11.19 -7.87 9.94
C ASP A 48 -12.32 -8.59 9.19
N GLN A 49 -12.74 -8.08 8.04
CA GLN A 49 -13.74 -8.68 7.17
C GLN A 49 -13.15 -9.78 6.28
N ILE A 50 -11.83 -9.87 6.17
CA ILE A 50 -11.14 -10.82 5.28
C ILE A 50 -11.15 -12.22 5.92
N GLN A 51 -11.47 -13.21 5.10
CA GLN A 51 -11.56 -14.63 5.48
C GLN A 51 -10.52 -15.49 4.77
N SER A 52 -10.18 -15.16 3.52
CA SER A 52 -9.10 -15.82 2.79
C SER A 52 -8.30 -14.83 1.97
N LEU A 53 -7.05 -15.19 1.71
CA LEU A 53 -6.07 -14.42 0.93
C LEU A 53 -5.34 -15.40 0.01
N ILE A 54 -5.19 -15.04 -1.26
CA ILE A 54 -4.39 -15.77 -2.24
C ILE A 54 -3.39 -14.81 -2.84
N VAL A 55 -2.12 -15.17 -2.82
CA VAL A 55 -1.03 -14.43 -3.48
C VAL A 55 -0.44 -15.31 -4.56
N ARG A 56 -0.52 -14.89 -5.81
CA ARG A 56 0.06 -15.59 -6.95
C ARG A 56 1.20 -14.76 -7.50
N SER A 57 2.39 -15.32 -7.45
CA SER A 57 3.61 -14.75 -8.04
C SER A 57 4.11 -15.70 -9.13
N GLU A 58 5.13 -15.32 -9.89
CA GLU A 58 5.70 -16.19 -10.94
C GLU A 58 6.22 -17.52 -10.38
N GLU A 59 6.77 -17.51 -9.16
CA GLU A 59 7.44 -18.65 -8.55
C GLU A 59 6.49 -19.60 -7.80
N THR A 60 5.42 -19.06 -7.21
CA THR A 60 4.55 -19.84 -6.32
C THR A 60 3.16 -19.23 -6.14
N THR A 61 2.22 -20.06 -5.70
CA THR A 61 0.90 -19.63 -5.25
C THR A 61 0.78 -19.91 -3.76
N LEU A 62 0.46 -18.87 -3.00
CA LEU A 62 0.22 -18.93 -1.57
C LEU A 62 -1.27 -18.77 -1.32
N ARG A 63 -1.83 -19.67 -0.54
CA ARG A 63 -3.23 -19.59 -0.09
C ARG A 63 -3.27 -19.55 1.42
N PHE A 64 -4.03 -18.61 1.97
CA PHE A 64 -4.22 -18.44 3.39
C PHE A 64 -5.70 -18.40 3.72
N GLU A 65 -6.04 -19.01 4.85
CA GLU A 65 -7.37 -18.98 5.41
C GLU A 65 -7.28 -18.55 6.88
N ARG A 66 -8.24 -17.72 7.28
CA ARG A 66 -8.29 -17.26 8.66
C ARG A 66 -8.80 -18.41 9.53
N ALA A 67 -8.02 -18.79 10.54
CA ALA A 67 -8.44 -19.77 11.52
C ALA A 67 -9.63 -19.21 12.31
N ASP A 68 -10.75 -19.91 12.30
CA ASP A 68 -11.89 -19.62 13.14
C ASP A 68 -11.44 -19.70 14.60
N GLY A 69 -11.63 -18.61 15.35
CA GLY A 69 -10.97 -18.32 16.63
C GLY A 69 -11.32 -19.23 17.81
N LYS A 70 -11.25 -20.55 17.66
CA LYS A 70 -11.29 -21.54 18.74
C LYS A 70 -9.92 -21.74 19.41
N ALA A 71 -8.95 -20.86 19.13
CA ALA A 71 -7.72 -20.76 19.88
C ALA A 71 -7.99 -20.11 21.25
N ALA A 72 -8.19 -20.93 22.28
CA ALA A 72 -8.36 -20.50 23.67
C ALA A 72 -7.14 -19.72 24.23
N ASP A 73 -6.03 -19.69 23.49
CA ASP A 73 -4.85 -18.89 23.77
C ASP A 73 -4.55 -17.97 22.57
N LYS A 74 -5.07 -16.72 22.64
CA LYS A 74 -4.87 -15.68 21.62
C LYS A 74 -3.41 -15.24 21.48
N SER A 75 -2.51 -15.68 22.37
CA SER A 75 -1.12 -15.24 22.41
C SER A 75 -0.15 -16.18 21.70
N LYS A 76 -0.55 -17.41 21.36
CA LYS A 76 0.37 -18.43 20.79
C LYS A 76 -0.03 -19.03 19.45
N LEU A 77 -1.29 -18.92 19.04
CA LEU A 77 -1.77 -19.51 17.78
C LEU A 77 -1.87 -18.44 16.70
N SER A 78 -1.21 -18.67 15.56
CA SER A 78 -1.39 -17.85 14.37
C SER A 78 -2.88 -17.79 13.99
N ARG A 79 -3.36 -16.58 13.72
CA ARG A 79 -4.73 -16.31 13.24
C ARG A 79 -4.92 -16.76 11.79
N TRP A 80 -3.83 -16.97 11.06
CA TRP A 80 -3.83 -17.41 9.68
C TRP A 80 -3.17 -18.77 9.51
N GLN A 81 -3.81 -19.61 8.71
CA GLN A 81 -3.28 -20.90 8.28
C GLN A 81 -2.93 -20.80 6.79
N MET A 82 -1.71 -21.18 6.42
CA MET A 82 -1.34 -21.40 5.03
C MET A 82 -1.94 -22.74 4.59
N LYS A 83 -2.58 -22.77 3.42
CA LYS A 83 -3.13 -23.99 2.78
C LYS A 83 -2.33 -24.43 1.57
N GLU A 84 -1.65 -23.49 0.90
CA GLU A 84 -0.76 -23.77 -0.22
C GLU A 84 0.51 -22.91 -0.09
N PRO A 85 1.69 -23.46 -0.41
CA PRO A 85 1.95 -24.84 -0.87
C PRO A 85 1.98 -25.90 0.23
N SER A 86 1.95 -25.52 1.51
CA SER A 86 1.96 -26.45 2.66
C SER A 86 0.90 -26.05 3.69
N ASP A 87 0.27 -27.03 4.34
CA ASP A 87 -0.72 -26.79 5.41
C ASP A 87 -0.03 -26.54 6.75
N GLU A 88 0.33 -25.28 7.02
CA GLU A 88 1.07 -24.88 8.23
C GLU A 88 0.58 -23.51 8.75
N PRO A 89 0.80 -23.21 10.04
CA PRO A 89 0.53 -21.88 10.58
C PRO A 89 1.30 -20.80 9.81
N ALA A 90 0.61 -19.75 9.39
CA ALA A 90 1.20 -18.64 8.67
C ALA A 90 1.76 -17.59 9.64
N SER A 91 2.70 -16.78 9.16
CA SER A 91 3.19 -15.62 9.89
C SER A 91 2.12 -14.53 9.93
N ASP A 92 1.51 -14.33 11.10
CA ASP A 92 0.49 -13.29 11.30
C ASP A 92 1.01 -11.90 10.95
N ALA A 93 2.29 -11.62 11.24
CA ALA A 93 2.92 -10.34 10.95
C ALA A 93 2.98 -10.10 9.43
N VAL A 94 3.45 -11.08 8.66
CA VAL A 94 3.60 -10.94 7.21
C VAL A 94 2.24 -10.89 6.50
N VAL A 95 1.29 -11.73 6.92
CA VAL A 95 -0.08 -11.66 6.39
C VAL A 95 -0.71 -10.31 6.70
N SER A 96 -0.65 -9.85 7.97
CA SER A 96 -1.22 -8.55 8.36
C SER A 96 -0.62 -7.38 7.60
N TYR A 97 0.68 -7.41 7.29
CA TYR A 97 1.32 -6.37 6.49
C TYR A 97 0.69 -6.24 5.09
N LEU A 98 0.49 -7.35 4.38
CA LEU A 98 -0.17 -7.32 3.07
C LEU A 98 -1.64 -6.90 3.18
N LEU A 99 -2.36 -7.39 4.18
CA LEU A 99 -3.77 -7.01 4.37
C LEU A 99 -3.92 -5.53 4.71
N ASP A 100 -3.00 -4.95 5.49
CA ASP A 100 -2.98 -3.52 5.80
C ASP A 100 -2.76 -2.69 4.54
N LEU A 101 -1.82 -3.10 3.68
CA LEU A 101 -1.62 -2.46 2.37
C LEU A 101 -2.88 -2.51 1.51
N LEU A 102 -3.65 -3.60 1.52
CA LEU A 102 -4.89 -3.70 0.76
C LEU A 102 -6.03 -2.86 1.39
N ALA A 103 -6.20 -2.94 2.70
CA ALA A 103 -7.31 -2.34 3.44
C ALA A 103 -7.13 -0.83 3.69
N LYS A 104 -5.88 -0.36 3.86
CA LYS A 104 -5.56 1.05 4.13
C LYS A 104 -4.79 1.73 3.00
N GLY A 105 -4.28 0.95 2.04
CA GLY A 105 -3.52 1.47 0.92
C GLY A 105 -4.31 2.47 0.07
N LYS A 106 -3.55 3.45 -0.43
CA LYS A 106 -4.05 4.50 -1.30
C LYS A 106 -3.33 4.47 -2.63
N SER A 107 -4.07 4.69 -3.69
CA SER A 107 -3.53 5.00 -5.00
C SER A 107 -3.07 6.45 -5.03
N ASP A 108 -1.90 6.70 -5.62
CA ASP A 108 -1.42 8.06 -5.89
C ASP A 108 -2.32 8.75 -6.93
N ARG A 109 -2.65 8.02 -8.00
CA ARG A 109 -3.54 8.47 -9.07
C ARG A 109 -4.09 7.29 -9.86
N THR A 110 -5.19 7.54 -10.57
CA THR A 110 -5.80 6.59 -11.49
C THR A 110 -5.66 7.11 -12.91
N LEU A 111 -5.19 6.25 -13.81
CA LEU A 111 -5.00 6.53 -15.23
C LEU A 111 -6.09 5.80 -16.02
N SER A 112 -6.74 6.50 -16.95
CA SER A 112 -7.66 5.87 -17.90
C SER A 112 -6.90 5.47 -19.16
N VAL A 113 -6.66 4.18 -19.32
CA VAL A 113 -5.76 3.61 -20.32
C VAL A 113 -6.55 2.81 -21.36
N PRO A 114 -6.32 2.99 -22.67
CA PRO A 114 -6.88 2.12 -23.70
C PRO A 114 -6.51 0.63 -23.49
N ALA A 115 -7.45 -0.29 -23.65
CA ALA A 115 -7.18 -1.70 -23.36
C ALA A 115 -6.08 -2.34 -24.23
N ASN A 116 -5.85 -1.83 -25.44
CA ASN A 116 -4.76 -2.28 -26.30
C ASN A 116 -3.36 -1.85 -25.80
N GLN A 117 -3.27 -0.94 -24.82
CA GLN A 117 -2.01 -0.48 -24.23
C GLN A 117 -1.72 -1.14 -22.88
N ILE A 118 -2.55 -2.09 -22.41
CA ILE A 118 -2.42 -2.68 -21.07
C ILE A 118 -1.06 -3.36 -20.83
N GLN A 119 -0.44 -3.85 -21.90
CA GLN A 119 0.89 -4.46 -21.91
C GLN A 119 1.99 -3.44 -21.57
N GLU A 120 1.80 -2.17 -21.95
CA GLU A 120 2.72 -1.08 -21.60
C GLU A 120 2.75 -0.78 -20.10
N TYR A 121 1.87 -1.40 -19.30
CA TYR A 121 1.82 -1.28 -17.85
C TYR A 121 2.19 -2.59 -17.14
N GLY A 122 2.54 -3.64 -17.90
CA GLY A 122 2.87 -4.96 -17.36
C GLY A 122 1.68 -5.68 -16.72
N LEU A 123 0.45 -5.35 -17.13
CA LEU A 123 -0.77 -5.91 -16.56
C LEU A 123 -1.28 -7.14 -17.34
N ASP A 124 -0.69 -7.44 -18.52
CA ASP A 124 -0.89 -8.72 -19.23
C ASP A 124 -0.07 -9.86 -18.61
N LYS A 125 1.16 -9.55 -18.18
CA LYS A 125 2.06 -10.44 -17.43
C LYS A 125 2.34 -9.80 -16.07
N PRO A 126 1.42 -9.95 -15.12
CA PRO A 126 1.52 -9.29 -13.84
C PRO A 126 2.69 -9.85 -13.03
N LEU A 127 3.35 -8.96 -12.29
CA LEU A 127 4.36 -9.32 -11.30
C LEU A 127 3.77 -10.21 -10.21
N ALA A 128 2.57 -9.85 -9.74
CA ALA A 128 1.82 -10.62 -8.78
C ALA A 128 0.33 -10.35 -8.89
N THR A 129 -0.48 -11.30 -8.44
CA THR A 129 -1.92 -11.17 -8.30
C THR A 129 -2.30 -11.49 -6.87
N VAL A 130 -3.03 -10.59 -6.23
CA VAL A 130 -3.53 -10.76 -4.87
C VAL A 130 -5.05 -10.83 -4.90
N GLU A 131 -5.63 -11.89 -4.37
CA GLU A 131 -7.07 -12.10 -4.28
C GLU A 131 -7.46 -12.22 -2.80
N VAL A 132 -8.52 -11.54 -2.39
CA VAL A 132 -9.07 -11.65 -1.03
C VAL A 132 -10.56 -11.96 -1.11
N SER A 133 -11.00 -12.88 -0.25
CA SER A 133 -12.42 -13.15 -0.05
C SER A 133 -12.84 -12.69 1.34
N LEU A 134 -13.92 -11.92 1.38
CA LEU A 134 -14.50 -11.42 2.61
C LEU A 134 -15.51 -12.41 3.19
N LYS A 135 -15.85 -12.24 4.47
CA LYS A 135 -16.88 -12.99 5.19
C LYS A 135 -18.26 -12.95 4.52
N ASN A 136 -18.56 -11.86 3.81
CA ASN A 136 -19.80 -11.69 3.06
C ASN A 136 -19.73 -12.26 1.63
N GLN A 137 -18.72 -13.09 1.34
CA GLN A 137 -18.49 -13.76 0.05
C GLN A 137 -18.13 -12.81 -1.11
N GLN A 138 -17.87 -11.53 -0.84
CA GLN A 138 -17.31 -10.63 -1.85
C GLN A 138 -15.84 -10.94 -2.09
N ASN A 139 -15.44 -10.98 -3.36
CA ASN A 139 -14.07 -11.21 -3.77
C ASN A 139 -13.48 -9.93 -4.35
N TYR A 140 -12.26 -9.61 -3.95
CA TYR A 140 -11.49 -8.50 -4.49
C TYR A 140 -10.18 -9.02 -5.05
N LYS A 141 -9.74 -8.41 -6.15
CA LYS A 141 -8.52 -8.79 -6.85
C LYS A 141 -7.68 -7.55 -7.13
N LEU A 142 -6.40 -7.61 -6.80
CA LEU A 142 -5.38 -6.64 -7.18
C LEU A 142 -4.38 -7.33 -8.12
N VAL A 143 -4.23 -6.80 -9.32
CA VAL A 143 -3.23 -7.25 -10.29
C VAL A 143 -2.11 -6.22 -10.30
N LEU A 144 -0.90 -6.63 -9.92
CA LEU A 144 0.28 -5.78 -9.85
C LEU A 144 1.10 -5.93 -11.13
N GLY A 145 1.32 -4.83 -11.83
CA GLY A 145 2.08 -4.78 -13.07
C GLY A 145 3.54 -4.38 -12.83
N LYS A 146 4.06 -3.50 -13.70
CA LYS A 146 5.45 -3.04 -13.66
C LYS A 146 5.61 -1.72 -12.90
N PRO A 147 6.83 -1.36 -12.44
CA PRO A 147 7.06 -0.08 -11.81
C PRO A 147 6.97 1.07 -12.82
N ASN A 148 6.65 2.26 -12.31
CA ASN A 148 6.78 3.50 -13.06
C ASN A 148 8.27 3.90 -13.25
N PHE A 149 8.53 4.95 -14.02
CA PHE A 149 9.90 5.34 -14.41
C PHE A 149 10.86 5.58 -13.25
N ASN A 150 10.39 6.20 -12.15
CA ASN A 150 11.21 6.48 -10.97
C ASN A 150 11.14 5.37 -9.90
N ARG A 151 10.45 4.25 -10.18
CA ARG A 151 10.23 3.11 -9.27
C ARG A 151 9.64 3.49 -7.91
N SER A 152 8.92 4.61 -7.82
CA SER A 152 8.22 4.98 -6.58
C SER A 152 6.86 4.28 -6.45
N PHE A 153 6.27 3.88 -7.58
CA PHE A 153 4.95 3.26 -7.65
C PHE A 153 4.91 2.13 -8.67
N TYR A 154 3.97 1.22 -8.49
CA TYR A 154 3.63 0.17 -9.42
C TYR A 154 2.29 0.46 -10.08
N TYR A 155 2.19 0.16 -11.38
CA TYR A 155 0.90 0.12 -12.04
C TYR A 155 0.11 -1.08 -11.54
N ALA A 156 -1.16 -0.89 -11.23
CA ALA A 156 -2.03 -1.96 -10.75
C ALA A 156 -3.44 -1.83 -11.31
N GLN A 157 -4.18 -2.93 -11.27
CA GLN A 157 -5.60 -2.96 -11.60
C GLN A 157 -6.38 -3.66 -10.50
N THR A 158 -7.49 -3.04 -10.10
CA THR A 158 -8.42 -3.60 -9.13
C THR A 158 -9.62 -4.20 -9.84
N ASN A 159 -10.02 -5.41 -9.46
CA ASN A 159 -11.20 -6.12 -9.98
C ASN A 159 -11.29 -6.08 -11.52
N PRO A 160 -10.26 -6.56 -12.24
CA PRO A 160 -10.27 -6.58 -13.71
C PRO A 160 -11.53 -7.29 -14.22
N PRO A 161 -12.30 -6.66 -15.12
CA PRO A 161 -13.48 -7.30 -15.70
C PRO A 161 -13.06 -8.47 -16.58
N ALA A 162 -13.87 -9.54 -16.62
CA ALA A 162 -13.61 -10.70 -17.46
C ALA A 162 -13.54 -10.36 -18.96
N ILE A 163 -14.25 -9.30 -19.37
CA ILE A 163 -14.24 -8.75 -20.72
C ILE A 163 -13.61 -7.37 -20.64
N ALA A 164 -12.51 -7.16 -21.36
CA ALA A 164 -11.81 -5.88 -21.35
C ALA A 164 -12.67 -4.78 -22.00
N PRO A 165 -13.07 -3.72 -21.28
CA PRO A 165 -13.67 -2.52 -21.88
C PRO A 165 -12.68 -1.81 -22.81
N GLN A 166 -13.14 -0.81 -23.56
CA GLN A 166 -12.26 0.00 -24.42
C GLN A 166 -11.19 0.76 -23.62
N LYS A 167 -11.51 1.17 -22.39
CA LYS A 167 -10.62 1.84 -21.46
C LYS A 167 -10.67 1.17 -20.10
N LEU A 168 -9.50 0.99 -19.51
CA LEU A 168 -9.27 0.36 -18.22
C LEU A 168 -8.70 1.40 -17.26
N ASP A 169 -9.14 1.34 -16.01
CA ASP A 169 -8.54 2.11 -14.94
C ASP A 169 -7.28 1.40 -14.44
N VAL A 170 -6.17 2.12 -14.47
CA VAL A 170 -4.85 1.68 -14.00
C VAL A 170 -4.44 2.57 -12.83
N LEU A 171 -4.31 1.99 -11.66
CA LEU A 171 -3.95 2.65 -10.42
C LEU A 171 -2.42 2.70 -10.28
N LEU A 172 -1.92 3.69 -9.53
CA LEU A 172 -0.53 3.72 -9.09
C LEU A 172 -0.46 3.43 -7.60
N VAL A 173 -0.02 2.23 -7.26
CA VAL A 173 0.06 1.74 -5.88
C VAL A 173 1.49 1.86 -5.34
N PRO A 174 1.68 2.06 -4.02
CA PRO A 174 3.01 2.15 -3.40
C PRO A 174 3.91 0.95 -3.70
N ILE A 175 5.23 1.18 -3.71
CA ILE A 175 6.24 0.11 -3.89
C ILE A 175 6.18 -0.97 -2.80
N ASP A 176 5.59 -0.69 -1.64
CA ASP A 176 5.42 -1.64 -0.54
C ASP A 176 4.68 -2.92 -0.96
N PHE A 177 3.85 -2.86 -1.99
CA PHE A 177 3.22 -4.05 -2.59
C PHE A 177 4.23 -5.02 -3.18
N GLU A 178 5.31 -4.55 -3.82
CA GLU A 178 6.40 -5.42 -4.30
C GLU A 178 7.04 -6.16 -3.13
N ASN A 179 7.38 -5.42 -2.07
CA ASN A 179 8.00 -5.97 -0.86
C ASN A 179 7.09 -6.97 -0.16
N ALA A 180 5.76 -6.83 -0.26
CA ALA A 180 4.83 -7.79 0.30
C ALA A 180 4.79 -9.09 -0.52
N VAL A 181 4.67 -9.00 -1.84
CA VAL A 181 4.40 -10.17 -2.71
C VAL A 181 5.64 -10.97 -3.11
N LYS A 182 6.84 -10.38 -3.02
CA LYS A 182 8.12 -11.04 -3.34
C LYS A 182 8.84 -11.64 -2.12
N ARG A 183 8.18 -11.70 -0.96
CA ARG A 183 8.77 -12.32 0.23
C ARG A 183 9.00 -13.82 0.00
N PRO A 184 10.12 -14.37 0.47
CA PRO A 184 10.39 -15.80 0.36
C PRO A 184 9.34 -16.60 1.14
N LEU A 185 9.01 -17.80 0.64
CA LEU A 185 7.99 -18.68 1.24
C LEU A 185 8.20 -18.90 2.76
N SER A 186 9.44 -19.00 3.22
CA SER A 186 9.77 -19.22 4.63
C SER A 186 9.29 -18.10 5.56
N GLU A 187 9.24 -16.84 5.09
CA GLU A 187 8.75 -15.71 5.90
C GLU A 187 7.22 -15.73 6.07
N TRP A 188 6.51 -16.37 5.14
CA TRP A 188 5.07 -16.54 5.23
C TRP A 188 4.64 -17.61 6.23
N LYS A 189 5.58 -18.46 6.66
CA LYS A 189 5.35 -19.48 7.70
C LYS A 189 5.59 -18.89 9.07
N GLN A 190 4.87 -19.37 10.08
CA GLN A 190 5.10 -18.97 11.45
C GLN A 190 6.51 -19.41 11.89
N VAL A 191 7.31 -18.46 12.39
CA VAL A 191 8.61 -18.78 12.99
C VAL A 191 8.33 -19.53 14.28
N LYS A 192 8.62 -20.82 14.29
CA LYS A 192 8.68 -21.59 15.53
C LYS A 192 9.91 -21.12 16.28
N GLU A 193 9.74 -20.33 17.33
CA GLU A 193 10.81 -20.06 18.28
C GLU A 193 11.20 -21.40 18.93
N GLU A 194 12.15 -22.11 18.32
CA GLU A 194 12.93 -23.10 19.04
C GLU A 194 13.75 -22.31 20.05
N VAL A 195 13.19 -22.18 21.26
CA VAL A 195 13.97 -21.79 22.43
C VAL A 195 15.19 -22.71 22.43
N PRO A 196 16.42 -22.20 22.27
CA PRO A 196 17.56 -23.06 22.48
C PRO A 196 17.42 -23.57 23.91
N ASP A 197 17.42 -24.89 24.06
CA ASP A 197 17.53 -25.57 25.36
C ASP A 197 18.80 -25.02 26.01
N THR A 198 18.65 -23.92 26.74
CA THR A 198 19.64 -23.45 27.68
C THR A 198 19.49 -24.39 28.85
N SER A 199 20.06 -25.57 28.68
CA SER A 199 20.48 -26.45 29.75
C SER A 199 21.49 -25.68 30.58
N ILE A 200 20.98 -24.81 31.46
CA ILE A 200 21.70 -24.35 32.63
C ILE A 200 21.91 -25.58 33.50
N THR A 201 23.07 -26.22 33.31
CA THR A 201 23.63 -27.17 34.26
C THR A 201 23.65 -26.49 35.63
N SER A 202 22.74 -26.93 36.49
CA SER A 202 22.68 -26.55 37.89
C SER A 202 24.03 -26.86 38.54
N PRO A 203 24.76 -25.90 39.15
CA PRO A 203 25.90 -26.27 39.99
C PRO A 203 25.34 -26.96 41.24
N SER A 204 25.74 -28.23 41.40
CA SER A 204 25.46 -29.07 42.56
C SER A 204 25.65 -28.31 43.89
N PRO A 205 24.75 -28.42 44.89
CA PRO A 205 24.96 -27.80 46.18
C PRO A 205 26.08 -28.53 46.93
N THR A 206 27.26 -27.90 46.98
CA THR A 206 28.36 -28.27 47.87
C THR A 206 27.89 -28.27 49.32
N ALA A 207 28.12 -29.39 50.01
CA ALA A 207 27.77 -29.61 51.41
C ALA A 207 28.40 -28.57 52.37
N SER A 208 27.63 -28.19 53.38
CA SER A 208 27.99 -27.29 54.49
C SER A 208 28.96 -27.94 55.51
N PRO A 209 29.62 -27.16 56.39
CA PRO A 209 30.88 -27.51 57.08
C PRO A 209 30.73 -27.95 58.55
N SER A 210 31.85 -28.40 59.17
CA SER A 210 32.32 -28.19 60.58
C SER A 210 33.01 -29.44 61.22
N PRO A 211 33.92 -29.38 62.23
CA PRO A 211 34.96 -28.40 62.61
C PRO A 211 36.40 -28.97 62.84
N SER A 212 37.35 -28.03 63.02
CA SER A 212 38.81 -28.04 63.43
C SER A 212 39.27 -28.97 64.59
N PRO A 213 40.58 -29.08 65.03
CA PRO A 213 41.70 -28.07 64.99
C PRO A 213 43.22 -28.53 64.83
N THR A 214 44.08 -27.62 64.27
CA THR A 214 45.43 -27.13 64.78
C THR A 214 46.69 -28.07 64.78
N PRO A 215 47.98 -27.59 64.77
CA PRO A 215 48.75 -26.68 63.88
C PRO A 215 50.24 -27.12 63.61
N SER A 216 51.09 -26.19 63.12
CA SER A 216 52.59 -26.18 62.97
C SER A 216 53.14 -26.65 61.61
N GLY A 217 54.07 -25.98 60.92
CA GLY A 217 54.78 -24.72 61.13
C GLY A 217 55.90 -24.56 60.08
N LYS A 218 56.25 -23.30 59.79
CA LYS A 218 57.58 -22.77 59.34
C LYS A 218 58.04 -22.95 57.86
N ALA A 219 58.13 -21.80 57.17
CA ALA A 219 59.35 -21.19 56.54
C ALA A 219 59.12 -20.59 55.12
N THR A 220 59.36 -19.27 55.03
CA THR A 220 59.54 -18.39 53.84
C THR A 220 60.90 -18.63 53.14
N PRO A 221 61.33 -17.88 52.09
CA PRO A 221 60.65 -16.98 51.13
C PRO A 221 61.09 -17.17 49.64
N GLY A 222 60.44 -16.48 48.69
CA GLY A 222 61.03 -16.30 47.34
C GLY A 222 60.17 -15.58 46.29
N ASN A 223 60.38 -14.26 46.18
CA ASN A 223 60.20 -13.36 45.02
C ASN A 223 58.81 -13.05 44.42
N SER A 224 58.38 -11.80 44.65
CA SER A 224 57.68 -10.92 43.68
C SER A 224 58.70 -10.35 42.67
N PRO A 225 58.31 -9.69 41.54
CA PRO A 225 57.62 -8.38 41.55
C PRO A 225 56.59 -8.24 40.38
N PRO A 226 56.07 -7.04 40.02
CA PRO A 226 54.85 -6.48 40.61
C PRO A 226 53.77 -6.11 39.56
N ALA A 227 52.63 -5.63 40.08
CA ALA A 227 51.46 -5.19 39.34
C ALA A 227 51.55 -3.77 38.72
N SER A 228 50.57 -3.50 37.85
CA SER A 228 49.89 -2.21 37.57
C SER A 228 50.37 -1.39 36.35
N PRO A 229 49.56 -0.44 35.83
CA PRO A 229 48.09 -0.37 35.72
C PRO A 229 47.56 0.21 34.37
N ILE A 230 46.22 0.28 34.27
CA ILE A 230 45.37 1.12 33.40
C ILE A 230 45.89 2.56 33.26
N PRO A 231 45.67 3.22 32.10
CA PRO A 231 45.14 4.59 32.16
C PRO A 231 44.08 4.91 31.08
N SER A 232 42.99 5.53 31.55
CA SER A 232 42.36 6.73 30.98
C SER A 232 42.31 7.74 32.15
N PRO A 233 42.23 9.09 31.98
CA PRO A 233 41.57 9.82 30.88
C PRO A 233 42.29 11.12 30.42
N ALA A 234 41.81 11.77 29.35
CA ALA A 234 41.93 13.23 29.21
C ALA A 234 40.90 13.79 28.22
N LYS A 235 40.21 14.85 28.65
CA LYS A 235 39.36 15.75 27.87
C LYS A 235 40.15 17.01 27.48
N SER A 236 39.64 17.66 26.44
CA SER A 236 39.71 19.10 26.12
C SER A 236 40.99 19.61 25.46
N ASP A 237 40.86 20.07 24.20
CA ASP A 237 41.07 21.49 23.94
C ASP A 237 40.40 22.00 22.65
N LYS A 238 40.12 23.29 22.71
CA LYS A 238 39.25 24.14 21.89
C LYS A 238 40.11 24.98 20.95
N VAL A 239 39.88 24.96 19.63
CA VAL A 239 40.25 26.09 18.75
C VAL A 239 39.27 26.20 17.56
N THR A 240 38.86 27.43 17.29
CA THR A 240 38.10 27.96 16.14
C THR A 240 38.79 29.30 15.78
N PRO A 241 38.55 29.96 14.63
CA PRO A 241 38.53 29.55 13.22
C PRO A 241 39.61 30.28 12.39
N SER A 242 39.84 29.85 11.14
CA SER A 242 40.55 30.65 10.12
C SER A 242 39.68 30.88 8.89
N LYS A 243 39.54 32.16 8.54
CA LYS A 243 38.87 32.76 7.38
C LYS A 243 39.93 33.06 6.31
N LEU A 244 39.73 32.71 5.04
CA LEU A 244 40.18 33.54 3.90
C LEU A 244 39.58 33.14 2.53
N ASP A 245 39.01 34.17 1.90
CA ASP A 245 38.78 34.52 0.48
C ASP A 245 38.26 33.59 -0.64
N LYS A 246 37.20 34.14 -1.28
CA LYS A 246 36.92 34.32 -2.73
C LYS A 246 37.28 33.21 -3.72
N ALA A 247 36.24 32.68 -4.39
CA ALA A 247 35.79 33.17 -5.71
C ALA A 247 34.65 32.27 -6.26
N SER A 248 33.51 32.88 -6.60
CA SER A 248 32.52 32.29 -7.51
C SER A 248 33.03 32.28 -8.95
N PRO A 249 32.49 31.39 -9.79
CA PRO A 249 31.91 31.91 -11.02
C PRO A 249 30.47 31.40 -11.23
N THR A 250 29.59 32.37 -11.37
CA THR A 250 28.31 32.31 -12.09
C THR A 250 28.59 32.10 -13.59
N PRO A 251 27.74 31.36 -14.32
CA PRO A 251 27.49 31.69 -15.71
C PRO A 251 26.12 32.36 -15.83
N SER A 252 26.16 33.65 -16.21
CA SER A 252 25.01 34.44 -16.67
C SER A 252 24.84 34.28 -18.20
N PRO A 253 23.70 34.71 -18.76
CA PRO A 253 23.12 34.19 -20.00
C PRO A 253 23.66 34.86 -21.27
N ALA A 254 23.69 34.11 -22.37
CA ALA A 254 23.95 34.64 -23.71
C ALA A 254 22.63 35.00 -24.43
N LYS A 255 22.66 36.19 -25.02
CA LYS A 255 21.65 36.90 -25.82
C LYS A 255 21.23 36.10 -27.08
N SER A 256 19.95 36.03 -27.39
CA SER A 256 19.21 36.94 -28.30
C SER A 256 19.62 36.83 -29.76
N ASP A 257 18.87 36.02 -30.51
CA ASP A 257 18.64 36.27 -31.94
C ASP A 257 17.14 36.22 -32.24
N LYS A 258 16.80 36.97 -33.28
CA LYS A 258 15.59 37.72 -33.51
C LYS A 258 14.80 37.08 -34.65
N ALA A 259 13.55 36.63 -34.43
CA ALA A 259 12.47 36.67 -35.42
C ALA A 259 11.15 36.11 -34.84
N SER A 260 10.17 37.00 -34.67
CA SER A 260 8.76 36.68 -34.55
C SER A 260 8.21 36.23 -35.91
N PRO A 261 7.17 35.39 -35.95
CA PRO A 261 5.92 35.98 -36.43
C PRO A 261 4.67 35.56 -35.63
N THR A 262 3.87 36.59 -35.38
CA THR A 262 2.46 36.60 -35.00
C THR A 262 1.59 35.74 -35.93
N PRO A 263 0.62 34.97 -35.40
CA PRO A 263 -0.58 34.63 -36.16
C PRO A 263 -1.69 35.64 -35.86
N SER A 264 -1.98 36.47 -36.85
CA SER A 264 -3.20 37.31 -36.93
C SER A 264 -4.40 36.47 -37.40
N PRO A 265 -5.65 36.92 -37.15
CA PRO A 265 -6.84 36.08 -37.14
C PRO A 265 -7.43 35.89 -38.54
N ILE A 266 -7.96 34.69 -38.81
CA ILE A 266 -8.69 34.40 -40.04
C ILE A 266 -10.13 34.93 -39.92
N LYS A 267 -10.44 35.92 -40.78
CA LYS A 267 -11.79 36.40 -41.14
C LYS A 267 -12.56 35.23 -41.78
N SER A 268 -13.74 34.82 -41.32
CA SER A 268 -15.04 35.44 -41.63
C SER A 268 -15.19 35.85 -43.09
N ASP A 269 -15.63 34.93 -43.93
CA ASP A 269 -16.30 35.26 -45.18
C ASP A 269 -17.71 34.66 -45.19
N LYS A 270 -18.64 35.46 -45.71
CA LYS A 270 -20.08 35.36 -45.51
C LYS A 270 -20.70 35.23 -46.89
N ALA A 271 -21.38 34.12 -47.17
CA ALA A 271 -22.34 34.04 -48.26
C ALA A 271 -23.60 33.29 -47.81
N LYS A 272 -24.74 33.91 -48.11
CA LYS A 272 -26.15 33.58 -47.80
C LYS A 272 -26.88 33.57 -49.17
N PRO A 273 -28.16 33.17 -49.31
CA PRO A 273 -28.84 31.88 -49.08
C PRO A 273 -29.46 31.28 -50.37
N SER A 274 -29.92 30.03 -50.33
CA SER A 274 -30.94 29.49 -51.25
C SER A 274 -31.93 28.57 -50.50
N LYS A 275 -33.21 28.66 -50.90
CA LYS A 275 -34.47 28.19 -50.28
C LYS A 275 -34.73 26.67 -50.25
N LEU A 276 -35.71 26.30 -49.39
CA LEU A 276 -36.72 25.20 -49.44
C LEU A 276 -36.19 23.77 -49.67
N ASP A 277 -36.59 22.75 -48.89
CA ASP A 277 -37.97 22.29 -48.76
C ASP A 277 -38.20 21.44 -47.48
N LYS A 278 -39.48 21.26 -47.14
CA LYS A 278 -39.99 20.48 -46.00
C LYS A 278 -39.71 18.98 -46.17
N ALA A 279 -39.52 18.26 -45.06
CA ALA A 279 -40.39 17.15 -44.63
C ALA A 279 -39.72 16.29 -43.55
N SER A 280 -40.47 16.02 -42.47
CA SER A 280 -40.26 14.90 -41.55
C SER A 280 -40.25 13.55 -42.28
N PRO A 281 -39.73 12.49 -41.64
CA PRO A 281 -40.61 11.34 -41.49
C PRO A 281 -40.59 10.72 -40.09
N THR A 282 -41.83 10.50 -39.62
CA THR A 282 -42.28 9.54 -38.62
C THR A 282 -41.97 8.10 -39.06
N PRO A 283 -41.70 7.15 -38.15
CA PRO A 283 -41.53 5.73 -38.48
C PRO A 283 -42.87 4.98 -38.53
N SER A 284 -42.99 4.01 -39.44
CA SER A 284 -44.12 3.07 -39.57
C SER A 284 -43.73 1.83 -40.41
N PRO A 285 -44.47 0.69 -40.32
CA PRO A 285 -43.94 -0.55 -39.75
C PRO A 285 -43.88 -1.75 -40.73
N ALA A 286 -43.17 -2.82 -40.34
CA ALA A 286 -43.29 -4.16 -40.93
C ALA A 286 -43.41 -5.18 -39.78
N LYS A 287 -44.61 -5.69 -39.49
CA LYS A 287 -45.23 -6.92 -40.01
C LYS A 287 -44.45 -8.21 -39.67
N SER A 288 -44.99 -8.83 -38.63
CA SER A 288 -45.03 -10.22 -38.24
C SER A 288 -45.20 -11.22 -39.39
N ASP A 289 -44.36 -12.27 -39.38
CA ASP A 289 -44.69 -13.57 -39.97
C ASP A 289 -44.63 -14.67 -38.91
N LYS A 290 -45.64 -15.54 -39.02
CA LYS A 290 -46.03 -16.61 -38.12
C LYS A 290 -45.58 -17.93 -38.77
N ALA A 291 -44.88 -18.79 -38.02
CA ALA A 291 -44.65 -20.17 -38.42
C ALA A 291 -45.02 -21.15 -37.30
N THR A 292 -45.76 -22.16 -37.71
CA THR A 292 -46.51 -23.22 -37.01
C THR A 292 -45.64 -24.22 -36.22
N PRO A 293 -46.15 -24.82 -35.13
CA PRO A 293 -45.48 -25.92 -34.41
C PRO A 293 -45.88 -27.31 -34.96
N SER A 294 -44.89 -28.18 -35.13
CA SER A 294 -45.10 -29.62 -35.36
C SER A 294 -44.72 -30.41 -34.12
N LYS A 295 -45.63 -31.29 -33.72
CA LYS A 295 -45.61 -32.22 -32.60
C LYS A 295 -45.04 -33.57 -33.06
N LEU A 296 -44.11 -34.19 -32.34
CA LEU A 296 -43.97 -35.65 -32.32
C LEU A 296 -43.28 -36.15 -31.04
N ASP A 297 -43.53 -37.41 -30.75
CA ASP A 297 -43.82 -38.02 -29.44
C ASP A 297 -42.60 -38.69 -28.76
N LYS A 298 -42.87 -39.19 -27.55
CA LYS A 298 -42.04 -39.88 -26.54
C LYS A 298 -40.99 -40.87 -27.06
N ALA A 299 -39.88 -41.00 -26.34
CA ALA A 299 -39.59 -42.14 -25.43
C ALA A 299 -38.17 -42.06 -24.83
N SER A 300 -38.07 -42.52 -23.58
CA SER A 300 -36.86 -42.81 -22.78
C SER A 300 -37.12 -44.19 -22.13
N PRO A 301 -36.18 -44.89 -21.46
CA PRO A 301 -34.71 -44.94 -21.52
C PRO A 301 -34.20 -46.40 -21.71
N THR A 302 -32.87 -46.65 -21.70
CA THR A 302 -32.10 -47.68 -20.92
C THR A 302 -30.69 -47.89 -21.52
N PRO A 303 -29.59 -47.97 -20.72
CA PRO A 303 -28.25 -48.37 -21.17
C PRO A 303 -27.89 -49.84 -20.81
N SER A 304 -26.72 -50.32 -21.30
CA SER A 304 -25.93 -51.54 -20.95
C SER A 304 -25.78 -52.57 -22.08
N PRO A 305 -24.76 -53.47 -22.04
CA PRO A 305 -23.75 -53.74 -20.99
C PRO A 305 -22.36 -53.14 -21.21
#